data_AF-A0A946KY59-F1
#
_entry.id   AF-A0A946KY59-F1
#
_cell.length_a   1.000
_cell.length_b   1.000
_cell.length_c   1.000
_cell.angle_alpha   90.00
_cell.angle_beta   90.00
_cell.angle_gamma   90.00
#
_symmetry.space_group_name_H-M   'P 1'
#
loop_
_entity.id
_entity.type
_entity.pdbx_description
1 polymer ?
#
loop_
_entity_poly.entity_id
_entity_poly.type
_entity_poly.pdbx_seq_one_letter_code
_entity_poly.pdbx_strand_id
1 'polypeptide(L)' 'MVNNLYLVTPRGFCAGVEMAIKALTWMLKIYDETIYCYHEIVHNDWIVERFKTKNIKFIESP' A
#
# COMPACT_ATOMS: atom_id res chain seq x y z
N MET A 1 15.22 -6.90 -29.58
CA MET A 1 16.03 -7.22 -28.39
C MET A 1 16.46 -5.93 -27.75
N VAL A 2 16.38 -5.83 -26.42
CA VAL A 2 16.91 -4.68 -25.68
C VAL A 2 18.39 -4.94 -25.45
N ASN A 3 19.26 -4.04 -25.91
CA ASN A 3 20.71 -4.25 -25.85
C ASN A 3 21.32 -3.86 -24.49
N ASN A 4 20.71 -2.94 -23.76
CA ASN A 4 21.17 -2.49 -22.45
C ASN A 4 19.98 -2.18 -21.52
N LEU A 5 20.07 -2.57 -20.25
CA LEU A 5 19.12 -2.27 -19.18
C LEU A 5 19.86 -1.55 -18.05
N TYR A 6 19.48 -0.31 -17.76
CA TYR A 6 20.06 0.47 -16.68
C TYR A 6 19.07 0.61 -15.54
N LEU A 7 19.53 0.33 -14.32
CA LEU A 7 18.69 0.35 -13.12
C LEU A 7 19.17 1.46 -12.18
N VAL A 8 18.34 2.50 -12.02
CA VAL A 8 18.69 3.70 -11.26
C VAL A 8 18.54 3.45 -9.75
N THR A 9 19.31 4.18 -8.95
CA THR A 9 19.23 4.19 -7.48
C THR A 9 19.24 5.65 -6.98
N PRO A 10 18.38 6.03 -6.02
CA PRO A 10 17.39 5.19 -5.32
C PRO A 10 16.17 4.88 -6.20
N ARG A 11 15.50 3.76 -5.91
CA ARG A 11 14.25 3.34 -6.55
C ARG A 11 13.41 2.57 -5.54
N GLY A 12 12.09 2.56 -5.74
CA GLY A 12 11.15 1.86 -4.86
C GLY A 12 10.58 2.77 -3.78
N PHE A 13 10.38 2.23 -2.59
CA PHE A 13 9.64 2.91 -1.52
C PHE A 13 10.47 3.99 -0.83
N CYS A 14 9.84 5.14 -0.61
CA CYS A 14 10.35 6.13 0.34
C CYS A 14 9.89 5.77 1.77
N ALA A 15 10.48 6.43 2.77
CA ALA A 15 10.15 6.21 4.17
C ALA A 15 8.65 6.39 4.47
N GLY A 16 7.98 7.35 3.83
CA GLY A 16 6.55 7.60 4.02
C GLY A 16 5.67 6.45 3.51
N VAL A 17 5.97 5.95 2.31
CA VAL A 17 5.28 4.79 1.72
C VAL A 17 5.46 3.55 2.60
N GLU A 18 6.69 3.30 3.05
CA GLU A 18 6.98 2.16 3.93
C GLU A 18 6.21 2.26 5.26
N MET A 19 6.22 3.44 5.87
CA MET A 19 5.50 3.68 7.13
C MET A 19 4.00 3.47 6.98
N ALA A 20 3.38 4.01 5.92
CA ALA A 20 1.94 3.89 5.67
C ALA A 20 1.51 2.42 5.50
N ILE A 21 2.25 1.66 4.68
CA ILE A 21 2.00 0.23 4.48
C ILE A 21 2.16 -0.56 5.78
N LYS A 22 3.20 -0.25 6.58
CA LYS A 22 3.44 -0.90 7.87
C LYS A 22 2.33 -0.62 8.88
N ALA A 23 1.90 0.63 9.01
CA ALA A 23 0.82 1.02 9.92
C ALA A 23 -0.46 0.26 9.60
N LEU A 24 -0.87 0.26 8.33
CA LEU A 24 -2.08 -0.43 7.90
C LEU A 24 -1.99 -1.95 8.06
N THR A 25 -0.80 -2.52 7.83
CA THR A 25 -0.52 -3.94 8.07
C THR A 25 -0.60 -4.30 9.55
N TRP A 26 -0.18 -3.41 10.46
CA TRP A 26 -0.30 -3.63 11.90
C TRP A 26 -1.73 -3.51 12.38
N MET A 27 -2.52 -2.57 11.87
CA MET A 27 -3.94 -2.47 12.19
C MET A 27 -4.66 -3.78 11.87
N LEU A 28 -4.40 -4.38 10.71
CA LEU A 28 -4.93 -5.70 10.32
C LEU A 28 -4.56 -6.86 11.25
N LYS A 29 -3.51 -6.72 12.07
CA LYS A 29 -3.10 -7.74 13.05
C LYS A 29 -3.72 -7.53 14.42
N ILE A 30 -4.11 -6.30 14.72
CA ILE A 30 -4.59 -5.89 16.05
C ILE A 30 -6.12 -5.93 16.10
N TYR A 31 -6.77 -5.57 14.98
CA TYR A 31 -8.22 -5.44 14.89
C TYR A 31 -8.82 -6.55 14.04
N ASP A 32 -9.90 -7.14 14.55
CA ASP A 32 -10.70 -8.12 13.83
C ASP A 32 -11.84 -7.47 13.02
N GLU A 33 -12.19 -6.20 13.30
CA GLU A 33 -13.20 -5.47 12.55
C GLU A 33 -12.68 -4.90 11.22
N THR A 34 -13.61 -4.50 10.34
CA THR A 34 -13.25 -3.83 9.08
C THR A 34 -12.58 -2.50 9.33
N ILE A 35 -11.38 -2.34 8.77
CA ILE A 35 -10.61 -1.10 8.81
C ILE A 35 -10.99 -0.27 7.58
N TYR A 36 -11.44 0.96 7.81
CA TYR A 36 -11.74 1.91 6.75
C TYR A 36 -10.54 2.83 6.53
N CYS A 37 -10.07 2.91 5.29
CA CYS A 37 -8.99 3.80 4.87
C CYS A 37 -9.58 4.86 3.95
N TYR A 38 -9.47 6.13 4.33
CA TYR A 38 -9.89 7.24 3.48
C TYR A 38 -8.88 7.42 2.35
N HIS A 39 -9.35 7.30 1.10
CA HIS A 39 -8.54 7.13 -0.10
C HIS A 39 -7.59 5.93 -0.05
N GLU A 40 -6.95 5.65 -1.17
CA GLU A 40 -5.88 4.65 -1.22
C GLU A 40 -4.72 5.02 -0.28
N ILE A 41 -4.19 4.02 0.43
CA ILE A 41 -3.06 4.22 1.35
C ILE A 41 -1.79 4.69 0.62
N VAL A 42 -1.64 4.25 -0.64
CA VAL A 42 -0.62 4.68 -1.61
C VAL A 42 -1.18 4.49 -3.02
N HIS A 43 -0.77 5.32 -3.97
CA HIS A 43 -1.18 5.19 -5.38
C HIS A 43 -0.39 4.10 -6.10
N ASN A 44 -0.71 2.85 -5.76
CA ASN A 44 -0.16 1.67 -6.41
C ASN A 44 -1.18 0.53 -6.36
N ASP A 45 -1.78 0.24 -7.50
CA ASP A 45 -2.86 -0.72 -7.64
C ASP A 45 -2.52 -2.09 -7.03
N TRP A 46 -1.30 -2.59 -7.26
CA TRP A 46 -0.87 -3.87 -6.72
C TRP A 46 -0.86 -3.90 -5.18
N ILE A 47 -0.44 -2.80 -4.54
CA ILE A 47 -0.46 -2.68 -3.08
C ILE A 47 -1.89 -2.54 -2.57
N VAL A 48 -2.71 -1.72 -3.24
CA VAL A 48 -4.11 -1.48 -2.87
C VAL A 48 -4.94 -2.76 -2.96
N GLU A 49 -4.83 -3.51 -4.05
CA GLU A 49 -5.52 -4.79 -4.22
C GLU A 49 -5.15 -5.80 -3.13
N ARG A 50 -3.88 -5.86 -2.74
CA ARG A 50 -3.44 -6.71 -1.63
C ARG A 50 -4.13 -6.36 -0.31
N PHE A 51 -4.47 -5.09 -0.06
CA PHE A 51 -5.23 -4.70 1.13
C PHE A 51 -6.74 -4.93 0.96
N LYS A 52 -7.31 -4.71 -0.23
CA LYS A 52 -8.74 -5.01 -0.52
C LYS A 52 -9.10 -6.48 -0.35
N THR A 53 -8.17 -7.40 -0.63
CA THR A 53 -8.35 -8.85 -0.36
C THR A 53 -8.36 -9.21 1.13
N LYS A 54 -8.12 -8.26 2.02
CA LYS A 54 -8.14 -8.42 3.49
C LYS A 54 -9.31 -7.63 4.08
N ASN A 55 -9.29 -7.38 5.38
CA ASN A 55 -10.35 -6.66 6.08
C ASN A 55 -10.25 -5.12 5.96
N ILE A 56 -9.78 -4.61 4.81
CA ILE A 56 -9.62 -3.17 4.57
C ILE A 56 -10.59 -2.71 3.49
N LYS A 57 -11.33 -1.64 3.77
CA LYS A 57 -12.16 -0.95 2.79
C LYS A 57 -11.65 0.46 2.56
N PHE A 58 -11.30 0.75 1.31
CA PHE A 58 -10.97 2.10 0.89
C PHE A 58 -12.26 2.88 0.58
N ILE A 59 -12.37 4.11 1.06
CA ILE A 59 -13.56 4.96 0.93
C ILE A 59 -13.20 6.35 0.38
N GLU A 60 -14.09 6.93 -0.41
CA GLU A 60 -13.90 8.24 -1.05
C GLU A 60 -14.51 9.40 -0.25
N SER A 61 -15.41 9.09 0.69
CA SER A 61 -16.10 10.05 1.53
C SER A 61 -16.19 9.51 2.97
N PRO A 62 -16.02 10.37 4.00
CA PRO A 62 -16.16 9.99 5.42
C PRO A 62 -17.55 9.47 5.78
#